data_AF-A0A532TFN6-F1
#
_entry.id   AF-A0A532TFN6-F1
#
_cell.length_a   1.000
_cell.length_b   1.000
_cell.length_c   1.000
_cell.angle_alpha   90.00
_cell.angle_beta   90.00
_cell.angle_gamma   90.00
#
_symmetry.space_group_name_H-M   'P 1'
#
loop_
_entity.id
_entity.type
_entity.pdbx_description
1 polymer ?
#
loop_
_entity_poly.entity_id
_entity_poly.type
_entity_poly.pdbx_seq_one_letter_code
_entity_poly.pdbx_strand_id
1 'polypeptide(L)'
;MNENENEKIERSEVREQPLRMSRRTRPVRKTQGQILQEALGLNPEALKNIEAKLSIIKFLDYFSEETLDFIFKKRNVDQYIEKISEKIEKFGLGGEEDKLLKKGFEDKKIVETVERLMTNVEELAISKGISKSVDKRLRNLSLIVTAPMLGIALIFIILPYINIPVDPLFMFPLICVCCMVPQLTKSSVVKKWYRFKEENRSEIYTKNRDDFLVLKSFIGEVLANIRSNLLEMEVPLELIKFSLFNRDYENLKLINQKRLRGLTEYYFSFEYPEGMEPFPIPEILRQQYEEPLFPEKQKDEKPEKNFVVLTEMKGKDGVITSFIPSLKDNLADKINQLLNDSEFTESPLKFTEIIPNYSEDMAIYCICGEITEISVINICNWKNKFKFYLFEGKQCKCGDQIYALSLMDSSEEIPEELKEIFS
;
A
#
# COMPACT_ATOMS: atom_id res chain seq x y z
N MET A 1 -34.62 34.57 -56.46
CA MET A 1 -35.44 35.79 -56.50
C MET A 1 -35.36 36.43 -55.11
N ASN A 2 -34.76 37.62 -55.10
CA ASN A 2 -34.90 38.80 -54.22
C ASN A 2 -34.93 38.61 -52.70
N GLU A 3 -33.87 39.05 -51.99
CA GLU A 3 -33.65 40.40 -51.37
C GLU A 3 -34.07 40.34 -49.88
N ASN A 4 -33.15 40.48 -48.91
CA ASN A 4 -32.69 41.74 -48.30
C ASN A 4 -33.87 42.60 -47.82
N GLU A 5 -33.95 43.19 -46.64
CA GLU A 5 -32.98 43.64 -45.64
C GLU A 5 -33.80 44.33 -44.53
N ASN A 6 -33.25 44.42 -43.30
CA ASN A 6 -33.31 45.58 -42.38
C ASN A 6 -34.67 46.24 -42.03
N GLU A 7 -34.90 46.87 -40.90
CA GLU A 7 -34.18 47.26 -39.68
C GLU A 7 -35.29 47.86 -38.81
N LYS A 8 -35.20 47.73 -37.48
CA LYS A 8 -35.69 48.80 -36.61
C LYS A 8 -34.85 48.87 -35.33
N ILE A 9 -33.87 49.75 -35.45
CA ILE A 9 -33.21 50.58 -34.43
C ILE A 9 -34.32 51.26 -33.58
N GLU A 10 -34.24 51.48 -32.26
CA GLU A 10 -33.45 52.57 -31.66
C GLU A 10 -33.44 52.57 -30.11
N ARG A 11 -32.22 52.55 -29.57
CA ARG A 11 -31.61 53.29 -28.43
C ARG A 11 -32.41 53.70 -27.16
N SER A 12 -31.86 53.27 -26.02
CA SER A 12 -31.37 54.05 -24.86
C SER A 12 -31.25 53.08 -23.67
N GLU A 13 -30.27 53.06 -22.78
CA GLU A 13 -29.18 53.94 -22.43
C GLU A 13 -28.15 53.12 -21.64
N VAL A 14 -26.93 53.64 -21.62
CA VAL A 14 -25.72 53.07 -21.04
C VAL A 14 -25.83 52.93 -19.52
N ARG A 15 -25.50 51.74 -18.99
CA ARG A 15 -25.05 51.60 -17.60
C ARG A 15 -23.82 50.69 -17.59
N GLU A 16 -22.66 51.33 -17.57
CA GLU A 16 -21.38 50.70 -17.29
C GLU A 16 -21.46 49.94 -15.96
N GLN A 17 -21.35 48.62 -16.03
CA GLN A 17 -21.01 47.79 -14.88
C GLN A 17 -19.61 47.23 -15.09
N PRO A 18 -18.77 47.26 -14.03
CA PRO A 18 -17.33 47.04 -14.15
C PRO A 18 -17.03 45.60 -14.56
N LEU A 19 -16.03 45.47 -15.44
CA LEU A 19 -15.31 44.26 -15.80
C LEU A 19 -15.11 43.35 -14.57
N ARG A 20 -16.00 42.36 -14.42
CA ARG A 20 -15.74 41.22 -13.55
C ARG A 20 -14.61 40.44 -14.21
N MET A 21 -13.43 40.59 -13.63
CA MET A 21 -12.27 39.76 -13.90
C MET A 21 -12.70 38.31 -14.11
N SER A 22 -12.40 37.84 -15.31
CA SER A 22 -12.29 36.45 -15.71
C SER A 22 -12.00 35.57 -14.50
N ARG A 23 -12.99 34.76 -14.10
CA ARG A 23 -12.79 33.62 -13.21
C ARG A 23 -11.71 32.78 -13.89
N ARG A 24 -10.50 32.78 -13.32
CA ARG A 24 -9.46 31.81 -13.63
C ARG A 24 -10.10 30.42 -13.54
N THR A 25 -10.43 29.86 -14.70
CA THR A 25 -10.84 28.46 -14.84
C THR A 25 -9.67 27.67 -14.31
N ARG A 26 -9.84 27.03 -13.15
CA ARG A 26 -8.83 26.09 -12.64
C ARG A 26 -8.58 25.07 -13.75
N PRO A 27 -7.32 24.79 -14.13
CA PRO A 27 -7.03 23.78 -15.12
C PRO A 27 -7.66 22.48 -14.65
N VAL A 28 -8.53 21.91 -15.47
CA VAL A 28 -9.13 20.59 -15.22
C VAL A 28 -7.97 19.60 -15.23
N ARG A 29 -7.65 19.00 -14.08
CA ARG A 29 -6.64 17.94 -13.99
C ARG A 29 -7.08 16.79 -14.90
N LYS A 30 -6.35 16.54 -15.98
CA LYS A 30 -6.57 15.40 -16.86
C LYS A 30 -6.20 14.11 -16.11
N THR A 31 -6.99 13.06 -16.27
CA THR A 31 -6.68 11.74 -15.70
C THR A 31 -5.53 11.09 -16.47
N GLN A 32 -4.81 10.15 -15.86
CA GLN A 32 -3.73 9.40 -16.53
C GLN A 32 -4.23 8.76 -17.83
N GLY A 33 -5.45 8.22 -17.85
CA GLY A 33 -6.09 7.70 -19.07
C GLY A 33 -6.32 8.77 -20.15
N GLN A 34 -6.67 10.01 -19.78
CA GLN A 34 -6.81 11.11 -20.74
C GLN A 34 -5.47 11.57 -21.31
N ILE A 35 -4.41 11.57 -20.49
CA ILE A 35 -3.05 11.89 -20.94
C ILE A 35 -2.53 10.81 -21.89
N LEU A 36 -2.77 9.53 -21.55
CA LEU A 36 -2.41 8.39 -22.40
C LEU A 36 -3.17 8.43 -23.74
N GLN A 37 -4.46 8.73 -23.70
CA GLN A 37 -5.32 8.88 -24.88
C GLN A 37 -4.81 9.97 -25.82
N GLU A 38 -4.51 11.15 -25.28
CA GLU A 38 -4.02 12.28 -26.08
C GLU A 38 -2.63 12.03 -26.67
N ALA A 39 -1.74 11.39 -25.91
CA ALA A 39 -0.36 11.15 -26.33
C ALA A 39 -0.20 9.99 -27.33
N LEU A 40 -1.08 8.98 -27.27
CA LEU A 40 -1.06 7.82 -28.17
C LEU A 40 -2.10 7.93 -29.30
N GLY A 41 -2.90 9.00 -29.34
CA GLY A 41 -3.96 9.17 -30.34
C GLY A 41 -5.07 8.11 -30.26
N LEU A 42 -5.27 7.49 -29.10
CA LEU A 42 -6.19 6.37 -28.92
C LEU A 42 -7.65 6.84 -28.87
N ASN A 43 -8.54 6.01 -29.41
CA ASN A 43 -9.99 6.20 -29.24
C ASN A 43 -10.35 6.13 -27.74
N PRO A 44 -11.02 7.15 -27.17
CA PRO A 44 -11.45 7.16 -25.77
C PRO A 44 -12.31 5.95 -25.35
N GLU A 45 -13.06 5.37 -26.27
CA GLU A 45 -13.87 4.18 -26.00
C GLU A 45 -13.02 2.91 -25.80
N ALA A 46 -11.91 2.79 -26.53
CA ALA A 46 -11.03 1.63 -26.44
C ALA A 46 -10.33 1.55 -25.07
N LEU A 47 -9.82 2.69 -24.59
CA LEU A 47 -9.17 2.75 -23.28
C LEU A 47 -10.18 2.50 -22.14
N LYS A 48 -11.40 3.04 -22.24
CA LYS A 48 -12.49 2.74 -21.28
C LYS A 48 -12.83 1.26 -21.26
N ASN A 49 -12.80 0.58 -22.41
CA ASN A 49 -13.01 -0.86 -22.49
C ASN A 49 -11.89 -1.63 -21.75
N ILE A 50 -10.62 -1.25 -21.96
CA ILE A 50 -9.48 -1.83 -21.24
C ILE A 50 -9.58 -1.62 -19.73
N GLU A 51 -9.89 -0.40 -19.27
CA GLU A 51 -10.09 -0.10 -17.85
C GLU A 51 -11.23 -0.93 -17.26
N ALA A 52 -12.32 -1.12 -18.02
CA ALA A 52 -13.43 -1.97 -17.61
C ALA A 52 -12.97 -3.43 -17.44
N LYS A 53 -12.23 -3.99 -18.39
CA LYS A 53 -11.67 -5.35 -18.32
C LYS A 53 -10.69 -5.52 -17.14
N LEU A 54 -9.76 -4.58 -16.96
CA LEU A 54 -8.85 -4.57 -15.81
C LEU A 54 -9.59 -4.51 -14.47
N SER A 55 -10.71 -3.76 -14.39
CA SER A 55 -11.52 -3.72 -13.17
C SER A 55 -12.21 -5.05 -12.84
N ILE A 56 -12.62 -5.80 -13.87
CA ILE A 56 -13.21 -7.14 -13.71
C ILE A 56 -12.14 -8.08 -13.17
N ILE A 57 -10.97 -8.10 -13.83
CA ILE A 57 -9.81 -8.91 -13.41
C ILE A 57 -9.44 -8.61 -11.96
N LYS A 58 -9.26 -7.34 -11.60
CA LYS A 58 -8.84 -6.94 -10.25
C LYS A 58 -9.81 -7.44 -9.17
N PHE A 59 -11.11 -7.39 -9.45
CA PHE A 59 -12.09 -7.91 -8.50
C PHE A 59 -12.03 -9.44 -8.40
N LEU A 60 -12.08 -10.15 -9.53
CA LEU A 60 -12.09 -11.62 -9.54
C LEU A 60 -10.82 -12.21 -8.94
N ASP A 61 -9.68 -11.59 -9.24
CA ASP A 61 -8.38 -12.00 -8.71
C ASP A 61 -8.32 -11.79 -7.19
N TYR A 62 -8.68 -10.60 -6.70
CA TYR A 62 -8.78 -10.34 -5.26
C TYR A 62 -9.77 -11.30 -4.56
N PHE A 63 -10.92 -11.54 -5.18
CA PHE A 63 -11.91 -12.49 -4.66
C PHE A 63 -11.36 -13.91 -4.60
N SER A 64 -10.58 -14.33 -5.60
CA SER A 64 -9.98 -15.66 -5.65
C SER A 64 -8.87 -15.86 -4.61
N GLU A 65 -8.09 -14.82 -4.30
CA GLU A 65 -7.01 -14.90 -3.32
C GLU A 65 -7.48 -14.69 -1.88
N GLU A 66 -8.52 -13.87 -1.68
CA GLU A 66 -8.99 -13.44 -0.36
C GLU A 66 -10.50 -13.63 -0.17
N THR A 67 -11.03 -14.77 -0.62
CA THR A 67 -12.46 -15.11 -0.54
C THR A 67 -13.02 -14.99 0.88
N LEU A 68 -12.21 -15.33 1.89
CA LEU A 68 -12.54 -15.22 3.30
C LEU A 68 -12.94 -13.80 3.74
N ASP A 69 -12.41 -12.74 3.10
CA ASP A 69 -12.74 -11.35 3.44
C ASP A 69 -14.16 -10.94 3.05
N PHE A 70 -14.81 -11.77 2.23
CA PHE A 70 -16.17 -11.58 1.73
C PHE A 70 -17.24 -12.35 2.52
N ILE A 71 -16.85 -13.20 3.49
CA ILE A 71 -17.80 -13.96 4.31
C ILE A 71 -18.84 -13.03 4.95
N PHE A 72 -20.12 -13.39 4.80
CA PHE A 72 -21.28 -12.64 5.29
C PHE A 72 -21.43 -11.24 4.67
N LYS A 73 -20.78 -10.99 3.53
CA LYS A 73 -20.88 -9.76 2.74
C LYS A 73 -21.52 -10.01 1.37
N LYS A 74 -22.41 -11.00 1.25
CA LYS A 74 -23.11 -11.38 0.02
C LYS A 74 -23.60 -10.18 -0.79
N ARG A 75 -24.36 -9.26 -0.18
CA ARG A 75 -24.84 -8.03 -0.85
C ARG A 75 -23.75 -7.20 -1.53
N ASN A 76 -22.55 -7.12 -0.93
CA ASN A 76 -21.45 -6.37 -1.53
C ASN A 76 -20.89 -7.11 -2.74
N VAL A 77 -20.74 -8.44 -2.64
CA VAL A 77 -20.29 -9.28 -3.75
C VAL A 77 -21.29 -9.22 -4.90
N ASP A 78 -22.58 -9.36 -4.61
CA ASP A 78 -23.66 -9.29 -5.61
C ASP A 78 -23.59 -7.97 -6.39
N GLN A 79 -23.34 -6.83 -5.72
CA GLN A 79 -23.18 -5.53 -6.38
C GLN A 79 -21.96 -5.46 -7.31
N TYR A 80 -20.86 -6.13 -6.97
CA TYR A 80 -19.70 -6.21 -7.87
C TYR A 80 -20.01 -7.11 -9.06
N ILE A 81 -20.63 -8.26 -8.82
CA ILE A 81 -21.00 -9.21 -9.87
C ILE A 81 -22.02 -8.62 -10.84
N GLU A 82 -23.04 -7.91 -10.35
CA GLU A 82 -24.01 -7.19 -11.18
C GLU A 82 -23.30 -6.19 -12.11
N LYS A 83 -22.39 -5.37 -11.57
CA LYS A 83 -21.59 -4.42 -12.36
C LYS A 83 -20.65 -5.11 -13.35
N ILE A 84 -20.12 -6.28 -13.02
CA ILE A 84 -19.29 -7.08 -13.93
C ILE A 84 -20.16 -7.61 -15.06
N SER A 85 -21.30 -8.21 -14.76
CA SER A 85 -22.26 -8.71 -15.74
C SER A 85 -22.73 -7.59 -16.68
N GLU A 86 -23.06 -6.40 -16.16
CA GLU A 86 -23.40 -5.23 -17.00
C GLU A 86 -22.27 -4.82 -17.96
N LYS A 87 -21.01 -4.98 -17.55
CA LYS A 87 -19.85 -4.68 -18.41
C LYS A 87 -19.63 -5.79 -19.44
N ILE A 88 -19.73 -7.05 -19.04
CA ILE A 88 -19.61 -8.22 -19.91
C ILE A 88 -20.70 -8.21 -20.99
N GLU A 89 -21.93 -7.81 -20.66
CA GLU A 89 -23.01 -7.68 -21.63
C GLU A 89 -22.65 -6.72 -22.78
N LYS A 90 -21.95 -5.62 -22.46
CA LYS A 90 -21.49 -4.66 -23.47
C LYS A 90 -20.41 -5.23 -24.39
N PHE A 91 -19.67 -6.25 -23.97
CA PHE A 91 -18.69 -6.93 -24.81
C PHE A 91 -19.35 -7.69 -25.97
N GLY A 92 -20.62 -8.10 -25.82
CA GLY A 92 -21.39 -8.71 -26.91
C GLY A 92 -21.59 -7.78 -28.13
N LEU A 93 -21.45 -6.47 -27.94
CA LEU A 93 -21.53 -5.46 -28.99
C LEU A 93 -20.16 -5.10 -29.59
N GLY A 94 -19.07 -5.66 -29.04
CA GLY A 94 -17.69 -5.39 -29.44
C GLY A 94 -17.18 -6.27 -30.59
N GLY A 95 -15.85 -6.33 -30.71
CA GLY A 95 -15.14 -7.20 -31.66
C GLY A 95 -15.32 -8.69 -31.38
N GLU A 96 -14.78 -9.55 -32.25
CA GLU A 96 -14.91 -11.01 -32.10
C GLU A 96 -14.31 -11.53 -30.79
N GLU A 97 -13.13 -11.05 -30.39
CA GLU A 97 -12.52 -11.46 -29.12
C GLU A 97 -13.37 -11.05 -27.89
N ASP A 98 -14.01 -9.88 -27.94
CA ASP A 98 -14.89 -9.41 -26.85
C ASP A 98 -16.14 -10.30 -26.72
N LYS A 99 -16.69 -10.76 -27.85
CA LYS A 99 -17.78 -11.75 -27.87
C LYS A 99 -17.34 -13.10 -27.32
N LEU A 100 -16.11 -13.52 -27.59
CA LEU A 100 -15.54 -14.75 -27.00
C LEU A 100 -15.39 -14.61 -25.48
N LEU A 101 -15.00 -13.44 -24.96
CA LEU A 101 -14.97 -13.21 -23.52
C LEU A 101 -16.35 -13.28 -22.88
N LYS A 102 -17.38 -12.71 -23.53
CA LYS A 102 -18.76 -12.83 -23.04
C LYS A 102 -19.19 -14.30 -22.97
N LYS A 103 -18.95 -15.05 -24.06
CA LYS A 103 -19.23 -16.47 -24.09
C LYS A 103 -18.44 -17.24 -23.02
N GLY A 104 -17.16 -16.93 -22.84
CA GLY A 104 -16.32 -17.53 -21.81
C GLY A 104 -16.84 -17.27 -20.39
N PHE A 105 -17.36 -16.06 -20.12
CA PHE A 105 -17.99 -15.71 -18.84
C PHE A 105 -19.25 -16.55 -18.56
N GLU A 106 -20.08 -16.75 -19.59
CA GLU A 106 -21.31 -17.54 -19.52
C GLU A 106 -21.02 -19.05 -19.42
N ASP A 107 -20.20 -19.59 -20.33
CA ASP A 107 -19.87 -21.02 -20.43
C ASP A 107 -19.14 -21.51 -19.16
N LYS A 108 -18.24 -20.70 -18.62
CA LYS A 108 -17.53 -21.00 -17.36
C LYS A 108 -18.36 -20.72 -16.12
N LYS A 109 -19.59 -20.19 -16.28
CA LYS A 109 -20.54 -19.94 -15.19
C LYS A 109 -19.92 -19.11 -14.05
N ILE A 110 -19.18 -18.05 -14.40
CA ILE A 110 -18.38 -17.26 -13.43
C ILE A 110 -19.21 -16.77 -12.25
N VAL A 111 -20.45 -16.33 -12.50
CA VAL A 111 -21.39 -15.91 -11.45
C VAL A 111 -21.71 -17.06 -10.50
N GLU A 112 -22.08 -18.24 -11.02
CA GLU A 112 -22.41 -19.42 -10.22
C GLU A 112 -21.19 -19.89 -9.41
N THR A 113 -19.99 -19.82 -9.99
CA THR A 113 -18.74 -20.17 -9.33
C THR A 113 -18.46 -19.24 -8.14
N VAL A 114 -18.65 -17.94 -8.30
CA VAL A 114 -18.51 -16.96 -7.20
C VAL A 114 -19.53 -17.24 -6.09
N GLU A 115 -20.79 -17.49 -6.44
CA GLU A 115 -21.84 -17.82 -5.47
C GLU A 115 -21.58 -19.11 -4.70
N ARG A 116 -21.08 -20.14 -5.40
CA ARG A 116 -20.71 -21.43 -4.79
C ARG A 116 -19.54 -21.27 -3.82
N LEU A 117 -18.49 -20.55 -4.23
CA LEU A 117 -17.35 -20.23 -3.38
C LEU A 117 -17.80 -19.48 -2.13
N MET A 118 -18.64 -18.46 -2.28
CA MET A 118 -19.21 -17.72 -1.15
C MET A 118 -19.96 -18.63 -0.18
N THR A 119 -20.85 -19.48 -0.70
CA THR A 119 -21.66 -20.40 0.11
C THR A 119 -20.78 -21.39 0.86
N ASN A 120 -19.82 -22.02 0.18
CA ASN A 120 -18.91 -23.00 0.78
C ASN A 120 -18.04 -22.39 1.88
N VAL A 121 -17.56 -21.16 1.66
CA VAL A 121 -16.73 -20.46 2.63
C VAL A 121 -17.55 -19.98 3.84
N GLU A 122 -18.80 -19.54 3.63
CA GLU A 122 -19.73 -19.20 4.70
C GLU A 122 -20.13 -20.42 5.54
N GLU A 123 -20.44 -21.55 4.90
CA GLU A 123 -20.74 -22.81 5.59
C GLU A 123 -19.56 -23.28 6.44
N LEU A 124 -18.34 -23.22 5.90
CA LEU A 124 -17.13 -23.54 6.66
C LEU A 124 -16.98 -22.60 7.87
N ALA A 125 -17.14 -21.29 7.68
CA ALA A 125 -17.06 -20.32 8.77
C ALA A 125 -18.09 -20.61 9.87
N ILE A 126 -19.33 -20.91 9.50
CA ILE A 126 -20.40 -21.29 10.45
C ILE A 126 -20.02 -22.57 11.19
N SER A 127 -19.53 -23.60 10.49
CA SER A 127 -19.13 -24.87 11.09
C SER A 127 -17.99 -24.73 12.12
N LYS A 128 -17.12 -23.72 11.95
CA LYS A 128 -16.01 -23.40 12.86
C LYS A 128 -16.40 -22.35 13.91
N GLY A 129 -17.69 -22.02 14.04
CA GLY A 129 -18.23 -21.15 15.09
C GLY A 129 -18.22 -19.64 14.78
N ILE A 130 -18.01 -19.24 13.52
CA ILE A 130 -18.13 -17.85 13.07
C ILE A 130 -19.48 -17.68 12.37
N SER A 131 -20.41 -17.00 13.03
CA SER A 131 -21.79 -16.84 12.54
C SER A 131 -22.13 -15.47 11.97
N LYS A 132 -21.21 -14.49 12.07
CA LYS A 132 -21.44 -13.09 11.66
C LYS A 132 -20.16 -12.47 11.12
N SER A 133 -20.31 -11.47 10.24
CA SER A 133 -19.18 -10.69 9.76
C SER A 133 -18.41 -10.04 10.90
N VAL A 134 -17.08 -9.95 10.73
CA VAL A 134 -16.17 -9.31 11.68
C VAL A 134 -16.60 -7.87 11.93
N ASP A 135 -16.96 -7.13 10.88
CA ASP A 135 -17.39 -5.74 10.97
C ASP A 135 -18.65 -5.59 11.84
N LYS A 136 -19.64 -6.47 11.66
CA LYS A 136 -20.87 -6.47 12.47
C LYS A 136 -20.59 -6.86 13.92
N ARG A 137 -19.70 -7.84 14.13
CA ARG A 137 -19.26 -8.24 15.47
C ARG A 137 -18.53 -7.11 16.18
N LEU A 138 -17.58 -6.45 15.50
CA LEU A 138 -16.85 -5.30 16.01
C LEU A 138 -17.77 -4.13 16.33
N ARG A 139 -18.73 -3.82 15.45
CA ARG A 139 -19.71 -2.74 15.70
C ARG A 139 -20.57 -3.02 16.93
N ASN A 140 -21.15 -4.23 17.03
CA ASN A 140 -21.99 -4.59 18.17
C ASN A 140 -21.19 -4.61 19.47
N LEU A 141 -19.99 -5.19 19.45
CA LEU A 141 -19.14 -5.29 20.64
C LEU A 141 -18.61 -3.92 21.04
N SER A 142 -18.26 -3.07 20.07
CA SER A 142 -17.91 -1.66 20.34
C SER A 142 -19.08 -0.93 20.99
N LEU A 143 -20.33 -1.10 20.54
CA LEU A 143 -21.49 -0.47 21.17
C LEU A 143 -21.72 -0.98 22.59
N ILE A 144 -21.70 -2.31 22.79
CA ILE A 144 -21.93 -2.95 24.09
C ILE A 144 -20.86 -2.54 25.11
N VAL A 145 -19.60 -2.39 24.69
CA VAL A 145 -18.50 -2.01 25.59
C VAL A 145 -18.44 -0.50 25.78
N THR A 146 -18.62 0.29 24.72
CA THR A 146 -18.41 1.75 24.78
C THR A 146 -19.59 2.46 25.45
N ALA A 147 -20.84 1.99 25.30
CA ALA A 147 -22.00 2.67 25.88
C ALA A 147 -21.99 2.67 27.42
N PRO A 148 -21.73 1.56 28.12
CA PRO A 148 -21.57 1.57 29.59
C PRO A 148 -20.39 2.43 30.03
N MET A 149 -19.26 2.39 29.30
CA MET A 149 -18.08 3.20 29.64
C MET A 149 -18.36 4.70 29.51
N LEU A 150 -19.11 5.11 28.48
CA LEU A 150 -19.59 6.49 28.34
C LEU A 150 -20.53 6.88 29.47
N GLY A 151 -21.44 5.98 29.88
CA GLY A 151 -22.32 6.22 31.02
C GLY A 151 -21.55 6.41 32.33
N ILE A 152 -20.55 5.56 32.58
CA ILE A 152 -19.66 5.67 33.74
C ILE A 152 -18.88 6.99 33.69
N ALA A 153 -18.28 7.34 32.55
CA ALA A 153 -17.57 8.61 32.39
C ALA A 153 -18.48 9.82 32.62
N LEU A 154 -19.72 9.80 32.13
CA LEU A 154 -20.72 10.85 32.36
C LEU A 154 -21.09 10.97 33.83
N ILE A 155 -21.31 9.86 34.54
CA ILE A 155 -21.57 9.87 35.98
C ILE A 155 -20.42 10.56 36.72
N PHE A 156 -19.18 10.23 36.38
CA PHE A 156 -18.00 10.84 36.98
C PHE A 156 -17.84 12.33 36.69
N ILE A 157 -18.36 12.83 35.56
CA ILE A 157 -18.42 14.25 35.26
C ILE A 157 -19.53 14.94 36.09
N ILE A 158 -20.66 14.27 36.33
CA ILE A 158 -21.83 14.84 37.01
C ILE A 158 -21.69 14.82 38.55
N LEU A 159 -21.08 13.79 39.13
CA LEU A 159 -20.95 13.62 40.59
C LEU A 159 -20.35 14.85 41.32
N PRO A 160 -19.28 15.51 40.81
CA PRO A 160 -18.75 16.74 41.40
C PRO A 160 -19.77 17.89 41.43
N TYR A 161 -20.67 18.00 40.45
CA TYR A 161 -21.70 19.04 40.41
C TYR A 161 -22.78 18.86 41.47
N ILE A 162 -22.93 17.66 42.03
CA ILE A 162 -23.89 17.34 43.10
C ILE A 162 -23.19 17.33 44.48
N ASN A 163 -21.97 17.89 44.58
CA ASN A 163 -21.14 17.92 45.80
C ASN A 163 -20.78 16.53 46.37
N ILE A 164 -20.74 15.49 45.53
CA ILE A 164 -20.21 14.18 45.94
C ILE A 164 -18.69 14.19 45.68
N PRO A 165 -17.84 14.09 46.72
CA PRO A 165 -16.40 14.12 46.54
C PRO A 165 -15.95 12.83 45.85
N VAL A 166 -15.41 12.96 44.64
CA VAL A 166 -14.76 11.88 43.92
C VAL A 166 -13.25 12.13 43.97
N ASP A 167 -12.51 11.22 44.60
CA ASP A 167 -11.06 11.34 44.72
C ASP A 167 -10.40 11.13 43.34
N PRO A 168 -9.63 12.12 42.83
CA PRO A 168 -8.89 12.02 41.57
C PRO A 168 -8.01 10.77 41.45
N LEU A 169 -7.50 10.25 42.57
CA LEU A 169 -6.64 9.07 42.62
C LEU A 169 -7.35 7.80 42.09
N PHE A 170 -8.67 7.70 42.26
CA PHE A 170 -9.48 6.58 41.76
C PHE A 170 -10.04 6.84 40.36
N MET A 171 -10.27 8.09 40.02
CA MET A 171 -10.80 8.53 38.73
C MET A 171 -9.85 8.22 37.56
N PHE A 172 -8.59 8.60 37.68
CA PHE A 172 -7.62 8.46 36.60
C PHE A 172 -7.42 7.00 36.15
N PRO A 173 -7.13 6.03 37.06
CA PRO A 173 -6.98 4.64 36.68
C PRO A 173 -8.23 4.05 36.03
N LEU A 174 -9.42 4.41 36.55
CA LEU A 174 -10.67 3.91 36.02
C LEU A 174 -10.91 4.41 34.59
N ILE A 175 -10.69 5.70 34.32
CA ILE A 175 -10.80 6.28 32.98
C ILE A 175 -9.81 5.62 32.02
N CYS A 176 -8.56 5.39 32.44
CA CYS A 176 -7.58 4.66 31.64
C CYS A 176 -8.07 3.25 31.25
N VAL A 177 -8.63 2.50 32.20
CA VAL A 177 -9.24 1.18 31.94
C VAL A 177 -10.42 1.33 30.97
N CYS A 178 -11.28 2.33 31.17
CA CYS A 178 -12.42 2.62 30.29
C CYS A 178 -11.99 2.89 28.85
N CYS A 179 -10.85 3.55 28.64
CA CYS A 179 -10.29 3.83 27.32
C CYS A 179 -9.59 2.62 26.68
N MET A 180 -8.89 1.79 27.47
CA MET A 180 -8.12 0.65 26.96
C MET A 180 -8.99 -0.56 26.59
N VAL A 181 -10.04 -0.86 27.36
CA VAL A 181 -10.88 -2.05 27.16
C VAL A 181 -11.53 -2.12 25.74
N PRO A 182 -12.08 -1.03 25.18
CA PRO A 182 -12.56 -1.03 23.79
C PRO A 182 -11.47 -1.37 22.76
N GLN A 183 -10.23 -0.92 22.99
CA GLN A 183 -9.13 -1.15 22.07
C GLN A 183 -8.63 -2.60 22.13
N LEU A 184 -8.50 -3.16 23.34
CA LEU A 184 -8.12 -4.55 23.57
C LEU A 184 -9.15 -5.52 23.00
N THR A 185 -10.45 -5.23 23.20
CA THR A 185 -11.53 -6.07 22.67
C THR A 185 -11.56 -6.05 21.14
N LYS A 186 -11.41 -4.88 20.50
CA LYS A 186 -11.26 -4.78 19.04
C LYS A 186 -10.06 -5.59 18.53
N SER A 187 -8.89 -5.40 19.14
CA SER A 187 -7.67 -6.12 18.78
C SER A 187 -7.84 -7.64 18.90
N SER A 188 -8.49 -8.11 19.97
CA SER A 188 -8.73 -9.55 20.18
C SER A 188 -9.63 -10.15 19.11
N VAL A 189 -10.72 -9.47 18.72
CA VAL A 189 -11.61 -9.94 17.64
C VAL A 189 -10.88 -9.99 16.31
N VAL A 190 -10.09 -8.96 15.99
CA VAL A 190 -9.30 -8.89 14.75
C VAL A 190 -8.22 -9.99 14.72
N LYS A 191 -7.49 -10.21 15.83
CA LYS A 191 -6.51 -11.29 15.95
C LYS A 191 -7.15 -12.68 15.78
N LYS A 192 -8.33 -12.90 16.38
CA LYS A 192 -9.08 -14.16 16.20
C LYS A 192 -9.49 -14.36 14.74
N TRP A 193 -9.90 -13.30 14.06
CA TRP A 193 -10.24 -13.37 12.64
C TRP A 193 -9.02 -13.72 11.77
N TYR A 194 -7.89 -13.05 11.98
CA TYR A 194 -6.66 -13.35 11.22
C TYR A 194 -6.17 -14.78 11.47
N ARG A 195 -6.23 -15.27 12.71
CA ARG A 195 -5.93 -16.69 13.00
C ARG A 195 -6.86 -17.64 12.27
N PHE A 196 -8.17 -17.36 12.32
CA PHE A 196 -9.14 -18.16 11.57
C PHE A 196 -8.82 -18.19 10.07
N LYS A 197 -8.49 -17.03 9.47
CA LYS A 197 -8.11 -16.98 8.05
C LYS A 197 -6.89 -17.86 7.77
N GLU A 198 -5.83 -17.69 8.55
CA GLU A 198 -4.57 -18.41 8.36
C GLU A 198 -4.76 -19.93 8.49
N GLU A 199 -5.48 -20.36 9.53
CA GLU A 199 -5.71 -21.78 9.83
C GLU A 199 -6.58 -22.48 8.78
N ASN A 200 -7.47 -21.76 8.09
CA ASN A 200 -8.47 -22.35 7.18
C ASN A 200 -8.25 -22.00 5.70
N ARG A 201 -7.27 -21.14 5.36
CA ARG A 201 -6.98 -20.73 3.97
C ARG A 201 -6.69 -21.93 3.08
N SER A 202 -5.82 -22.83 3.54
CA SER A 202 -5.44 -24.04 2.79
C SER A 202 -6.63 -24.98 2.60
N GLU A 203 -7.44 -25.20 3.64
CA GLU A 203 -8.64 -26.05 3.59
C GLU A 203 -9.64 -25.53 2.53
N ILE A 204 -9.88 -24.22 2.49
CA ILE A 204 -10.75 -23.58 1.51
C ILE A 204 -10.21 -23.75 0.10
N TYR A 205 -8.92 -23.45 -0.09
CA TYR A 205 -8.29 -23.55 -1.40
C TYR A 205 -8.34 -24.99 -1.94
N THR A 206 -8.02 -25.98 -1.10
CA THR A 206 -8.04 -27.38 -1.51
C THR A 206 -9.46 -27.88 -1.82
N LYS A 207 -10.46 -27.51 -1.01
CA LYS A 207 -11.85 -27.95 -1.23
C LYS A 207 -12.50 -27.33 -2.45
N ASN A 208 -12.10 -26.11 -2.82
CA ASN A 208 -12.71 -25.35 -3.91
C ASN A 208 -11.73 -25.09 -5.06
N ARG A 209 -10.72 -25.95 -5.21
CA ARG A 209 -9.63 -25.76 -6.16
C ARG A 209 -10.14 -25.54 -7.58
N ASP A 210 -11.09 -26.35 -8.02
CA ASP A 210 -11.62 -26.29 -9.39
C ASP A 210 -12.36 -24.98 -9.66
N ASP A 211 -13.16 -24.52 -8.69
CA ASP A 211 -13.85 -23.23 -8.77
C ASP A 211 -12.84 -22.07 -8.85
N PHE A 212 -11.75 -22.11 -8.05
CA PHE A 212 -10.68 -21.12 -8.15
C PHE A 212 -9.95 -21.16 -9.50
N LEU A 213 -9.69 -22.35 -10.04
CA LEU A 213 -9.07 -22.50 -11.36
C LEU A 213 -9.95 -21.95 -12.47
N VAL A 214 -11.28 -22.11 -12.37
CA VAL A 214 -12.23 -21.51 -13.31
C VAL A 214 -12.12 -19.97 -13.31
N LEU A 215 -12.09 -19.35 -12.12
CA LEU A 215 -11.91 -17.90 -12.01
C LEU A 215 -10.57 -17.44 -12.58
N LYS A 216 -9.47 -18.10 -12.19
CA LYS A 216 -8.10 -17.78 -12.67
C LYS A 216 -7.95 -17.96 -14.18
N SER A 217 -8.57 -19.01 -14.74
CA SER A 217 -8.59 -19.26 -16.17
C SER A 217 -9.30 -18.14 -16.93
N PHE A 218 -10.46 -17.70 -16.45
CA PHE A 218 -11.17 -16.57 -17.06
C PHE A 218 -10.38 -15.25 -16.95
N ILE A 219 -9.73 -15.01 -15.80
CA ILE A 219 -8.83 -13.85 -15.63
C ILE A 219 -7.72 -13.88 -16.69
N GLY A 220 -7.09 -15.04 -16.91
CA GLY A 220 -6.07 -15.23 -17.94
C GLY A 220 -6.56 -14.89 -19.36
N GLU A 221 -7.77 -15.31 -19.71
CA GLU A 221 -8.39 -14.97 -21.01
C GLU A 221 -8.63 -13.47 -21.17
N VAL A 222 -9.15 -12.80 -20.13
CA VAL A 222 -9.36 -11.35 -20.16
C VAL A 222 -8.03 -10.60 -20.27
N LEU A 223 -6.98 -11.04 -19.56
CA LEU A 223 -5.64 -10.48 -19.66
C LEU A 223 -5.05 -10.65 -21.07
N ALA A 224 -5.19 -11.84 -21.65
CA ALA A 224 -4.72 -12.13 -23.01
C ALA A 224 -5.42 -11.25 -24.05
N ASN A 225 -6.73 -11.08 -23.94
CA ASN A 225 -7.50 -10.18 -24.80
C ASN A 225 -7.12 -8.70 -24.62
N ILE A 226 -6.88 -8.22 -23.39
CA ILE A 226 -6.37 -6.85 -23.18
C ILE A 226 -5.03 -6.68 -23.88
N ARG A 227 -4.11 -7.64 -23.72
CA ARG A 227 -2.79 -7.61 -24.37
C ARG A 227 -2.92 -7.58 -25.89
N SER A 228 -3.77 -8.44 -26.46
CA SER A 228 -4.06 -8.48 -27.90
C SER A 228 -4.51 -7.11 -28.40
N ASN A 229 -5.54 -6.54 -27.76
CA ASN A 229 -6.07 -5.22 -28.11
C ASN A 229 -5.02 -4.10 -28.00
N LEU A 230 -4.16 -4.14 -26.97
CA LEU A 230 -3.09 -3.14 -26.81
C LEU A 230 -2.04 -3.24 -27.91
N LEU A 231 -1.70 -4.46 -28.33
CA LEU A 231 -0.78 -4.71 -29.43
C LEU A 231 -1.34 -4.26 -30.78
N GLU A 232 -2.62 -4.54 -31.05
CA GLU A 232 -3.32 -4.08 -32.27
C GLU A 232 -3.38 -2.54 -32.37
N MET A 233 -3.47 -1.87 -31.22
CA MET A 233 -3.46 -0.41 -31.14
C MET A 233 -2.05 0.19 -31.09
N GLU A 234 -1.00 -0.62 -31.23
CA GLU A 234 0.41 -0.21 -31.16
C GLU A 234 0.76 0.55 -29.85
N VAL A 235 0.07 0.20 -28.75
CA VAL A 235 0.28 0.83 -27.45
C VAL A 235 1.50 0.23 -26.77
N PRO A 236 2.47 1.05 -26.32
CA PRO A 236 3.60 0.55 -25.55
C PRO A 236 3.13 -0.13 -24.25
N LEU A 237 3.41 -1.44 -24.13
CA LEU A 237 2.85 -2.28 -23.07
C LEU A 237 3.37 -1.91 -21.67
N GLU A 238 4.57 -1.32 -21.60
CA GLU A 238 5.19 -0.83 -20.38
C GLU A 238 4.41 0.32 -19.73
N LEU A 239 3.57 1.01 -20.51
CA LEU A 239 2.75 2.11 -20.03
C LEU A 239 1.52 1.63 -19.27
N ILE A 240 1.10 0.39 -19.48
CA ILE A 240 -0.08 -0.19 -18.84
C ILE A 240 0.36 -0.94 -17.58
N LYS A 241 0.36 -0.21 -16.46
CA LYS A 241 0.72 -0.72 -15.15
C LYS A 241 -0.55 -0.98 -14.33
N PHE A 242 -0.70 -2.18 -13.80
CA PHE A 242 -1.86 -2.57 -13.00
C PHE A 242 -1.45 -3.52 -11.87
N SER A 243 -2.37 -3.78 -10.93
CA SER A 243 -2.08 -4.61 -9.76
C SER A 243 -3.00 -5.81 -9.64
N LEU A 244 -2.41 -6.93 -9.25
CA LEU A 244 -3.04 -8.22 -8.98
C LEU A 244 -2.53 -8.79 -7.65
N PHE A 245 -3.19 -9.81 -7.13
CA PHE A 245 -2.90 -10.54 -5.90
C PHE A 245 -2.31 -11.92 -6.17
N ASN A 246 -2.47 -12.45 -7.39
CA ASN A 246 -1.80 -13.66 -7.85
C ASN A 246 -0.66 -13.34 -8.83
N ARG A 247 0.44 -14.10 -8.74
CA ARG A 247 1.63 -13.96 -9.59
C ARG A 247 1.64 -14.89 -10.81
N ASP A 248 0.83 -15.94 -10.79
CA ASP A 248 0.99 -17.07 -11.72
C ASP A 248 0.32 -16.84 -13.09
N TYR A 249 -0.01 -15.60 -13.45
CA TYR A 249 -0.55 -15.28 -14.76
C TYR A 249 0.57 -15.17 -15.79
N GLU A 250 0.31 -15.72 -16.98
CA GLU A 250 1.28 -15.73 -18.08
C GLU A 250 1.35 -14.36 -18.78
N ASN A 251 2.48 -14.12 -19.46
CA ASN A 251 2.72 -12.93 -20.30
C ASN A 251 2.70 -11.59 -19.53
N LEU A 252 3.02 -11.63 -18.24
CA LEU A 252 3.10 -10.45 -17.38
C LEU A 252 4.51 -10.30 -16.80
N LYS A 253 5.03 -9.07 -16.84
CA LYS A 253 6.29 -8.70 -16.23
C LYS A 253 6.03 -8.13 -14.85
N LEU A 254 6.55 -8.77 -13.81
CA LEU A 254 6.50 -8.26 -12.45
C LEU A 254 7.39 -7.01 -12.34
N ILE A 255 6.76 -5.87 -12.03
CA ILE A 255 7.45 -4.59 -11.82
C ILE A 255 7.84 -4.44 -10.35
N ASN A 256 6.89 -4.70 -9.45
CA ASN A 256 7.07 -4.49 -8.01
C ASN A 256 6.07 -5.35 -7.22
N GLN A 257 6.26 -5.46 -5.91
CA GLN A 257 5.33 -6.08 -4.97
C GLN A 257 5.18 -5.20 -3.73
N LYS A 258 3.98 -5.16 -3.16
CA LYS A 258 3.68 -4.41 -1.95
C LYS A 258 2.89 -5.28 -0.98
N ARG A 259 3.38 -5.38 0.26
CA ARG A 259 2.63 -6.04 1.33
C ARG A 259 1.73 -5.04 2.05
N LEU A 260 0.42 -5.27 2.01
CA LEU A 260 -0.60 -4.46 2.68
C LEU A 260 -1.42 -5.36 3.60
N ARG A 261 -1.27 -5.20 4.92
CA ARG A 261 -2.12 -5.85 5.94
C ARG A 261 -2.20 -7.39 5.80
N GLY A 262 -1.09 -8.02 5.44
CA GLY A 262 -1.00 -9.48 5.23
C GLY A 262 -1.34 -9.95 3.80
N LEU A 263 -1.68 -9.03 2.90
CA LEU A 263 -1.89 -9.29 1.49
C LEU A 263 -0.66 -8.85 0.69
N THR A 264 -0.29 -9.62 -0.32
CA THR A 264 0.75 -9.19 -1.28
C THR A 264 0.06 -8.76 -2.57
N GLU A 265 0.21 -7.48 -2.90
CA GLU A 265 -0.24 -6.90 -4.17
C GLU A 265 0.98 -6.81 -5.11
N TYR A 266 0.89 -7.44 -6.26
CA TYR A 266 1.91 -7.49 -7.30
C TYR A 266 1.53 -6.49 -8.40
N TYR A 267 2.49 -5.65 -8.78
CA TYR A 267 2.35 -4.68 -9.85
C TYR A 267 2.96 -5.25 -11.13
N PHE A 268 2.16 -5.29 -12.19
CA PHE A 268 2.51 -5.89 -13.48
C PHE A 268 2.46 -4.87 -14.61
N SER A 269 3.25 -5.13 -15.64
CA SER A 269 3.02 -4.68 -17.02
C SER A 269 2.86 -5.91 -17.92
N PHE A 270 2.30 -5.73 -19.12
CA PHE A 270 2.27 -6.81 -20.11
C PHE A 270 3.67 -7.04 -20.71
N GLU A 271 3.97 -8.29 -21.06
CA GLU A 271 5.17 -8.65 -21.82
C GLU A 271 4.91 -8.61 -23.32
N TYR A 272 5.92 -8.27 -24.11
CA TYR A 272 5.87 -8.41 -25.56
C TYR A 272 5.99 -9.89 -25.96
N PRO A 273 5.30 -10.33 -27.03
CA PRO A 273 5.51 -11.67 -27.58
C PRO A 273 6.96 -11.88 -28.01
N GLU A 274 7.44 -13.12 -27.97
CA GLU A 274 8.80 -13.44 -28.42
C GLU A 274 9.01 -13.02 -29.88
N GLY A 275 10.08 -12.28 -30.14
CA GLY A 275 10.42 -11.78 -31.48
C GLY A 275 9.77 -10.46 -31.88
N MET A 276 8.94 -9.84 -31.02
CA MET A 276 8.41 -8.49 -31.23
C MET A 276 9.22 -7.47 -30.42
N GLU A 277 9.67 -6.40 -31.07
CA GLU A 277 10.33 -5.29 -30.38
C GLU A 277 9.30 -4.35 -29.71
N PRO A 278 9.63 -3.75 -28.55
CA PRO A 278 8.75 -2.80 -27.88
C PRO A 278 8.40 -1.59 -28.75
N PHE A 279 7.16 -1.11 -28.65
CA PHE A 279 6.74 0.09 -29.37
C PHE A 279 7.41 1.33 -28.76
N PRO A 280 7.77 2.33 -29.59
CA PRO A 280 8.41 3.54 -29.09
C PRO A 280 7.46 4.32 -28.17
N ILE A 281 7.91 4.58 -26.94
CA ILE A 281 7.18 5.42 -25.99
C ILE A 281 7.28 6.89 -26.44
N PRO A 282 6.17 7.61 -26.65
CA PRO A 282 6.21 9.03 -26.97
C PRO A 282 6.96 9.84 -25.91
N GLU A 283 7.79 10.80 -26.35
CA GLU A 283 8.65 11.59 -25.46
C GLU A 283 7.87 12.33 -24.36
N ILE A 284 6.62 12.72 -24.66
CA ILE A 284 5.68 13.37 -23.73
C ILE A 284 5.34 12.45 -22.55
N LEU A 285 5.31 11.14 -22.77
CA LEU A 285 5.02 10.12 -21.75
C LEU A 285 6.28 9.58 -21.09
N ARG A 286 7.44 9.59 -21.77
CA ARG A 286 8.72 9.13 -21.18
C ARG A 286 9.00 9.77 -19.83
N GLN A 287 8.83 11.09 -19.72
CA GLN A 287 9.08 11.82 -18.47
C GLN A 287 8.16 11.39 -17.30
N GLN A 288 6.93 10.94 -17.58
CA GLN A 288 6.00 10.46 -16.55
C GLN A 288 6.20 8.98 -16.19
N TYR A 289 6.89 8.20 -17.02
CA TYR A 289 6.99 6.75 -16.91
C TYR A 289 8.38 6.23 -16.58
N GLU A 290 9.42 7.00 -16.93
CA GLU A 290 10.78 6.86 -16.40
C GLU A 290 10.88 7.38 -14.96
N GLU A 291 9.94 8.24 -14.54
CA GLU A 291 9.72 8.49 -13.12
C GLU A 291 9.22 7.19 -12.47
N PRO A 292 9.91 6.67 -11.43
CA PRO A 292 9.48 5.45 -10.75
C PRO A 292 8.04 5.60 -10.22
N LEU A 293 7.30 4.48 -10.15
CA LEU A 293 5.88 4.42 -9.72
C LEU A 293 5.60 5.05 -8.35
N PHE A 294 6.66 5.19 -7.57
CA PHE A 294 6.78 6.15 -6.50
C PHE A 294 7.91 7.07 -6.94
N PRO A 295 7.82 8.41 -6.80
CA PRO A 295 9.04 9.18 -6.86
C PRO A 295 10.05 8.45 -5.97
N GLU A 296 11.20 8.03 -6.51
CA GLU A 296 12.44 8.10 -5.74
C GLU A 296 12.25 9.40 -5.01
N LYS A 297 12.09 9.35 -3.69
CA LYS A 297 11.85 10.56 -2.91
C LYS A 297 12.84 11.54 -3.52
N GLN A 298 12.33 12.54 -4.24
CA GLN A 298 13.14 13.68 -4.53
C GLN A 298 13.68 13.99 -3.15
N LYS A 299 15.00 14.14 -3.07
CA LYS A 299 15.69 14.60 -1.88
C LYS A 299 15.18 16.00 -1.53
N ASP A 300 13.88 16.20 -1.35
CA ASP A 300 13.35 16.91 -0.22
C ASP A 300 14.13 16.35 0.96
N GLU A 301 15.00 17.19 1.49
CA GLU A 301 15.76 17.05 2.72
C GLU A 301 14.80 16.78 3.90
N LYS A 302 14.06 15.68 3.84
CA LYS A 302 13.36 15.13 4.99
C LYS A 302 14.42 14.35 5.74
N PRO A 303 14.78 14.76 6.95
CA PRO A 303 15.78 14.08 7.76
C PRO A 303 15.44 12.59 7.81
N GLU A 304 16.45 11.75 7.54
CA GLU A 304 16.32 10.30 7.68
C GLU A 304 15.88 9.99 9.11
N LYS A 305 14.95 9.05 9.30
CA LYS A 305 14.38 8.78 10.63
C LYS A 305 14.78 7.43 11.21
N ASN A 306 15.31 6.54 10.38
CA ASN A 306 15.48 5.13 10.71
C ASN A 306 16.91 4.85 11.19
N PHE A 307 17.30 5.51 12.29
CA PHE A 307 18.62 5.32 12.91
C PHE A 307 18.58 4.32 14.05
N VAL A 308 19.44 3.31 13.96
CA VAL A 308 19.73 2.37 15.04
C VAL A 308 21.05 2.75 15.67
N VAL A 309 21.13 2.84 16.99
CA VAL A 309 22.40 3.01 17.69
C VAL A 309 22.74 1.72 18.41
N LEU A 310 23.96 1.23 18.21
CA LEU A 310 24.48 0.03 18.87
C LEU A 310 24.95 0.44 20.27
N THR A 311 24.02 0.43 21.22
CA THR A 311 24.26 0.74 22.64
C THR A 311 24.90 -0.44 23.37
N GLU A 312 25.48 -0.19 24.55
CA GLU A 312 26.16 -1.21 25.36
C GLU A 312 27.23 -1.99 24.57
N MET A 313 27.88 -1.31 23.63
CA MET A 313 28.87 -1.89 22.74
C MET A 313 30.11 -2.32 23.53
N LYS A 314 30.52 -3.59 23.36
CA LYS A 314 31.81 -4.11 23.83
C LYS A 314 32.68 -4.40 22.63
N GLY A 315 33.77 -3.66 22.52
CA GLY A 315 34.68 -3.76 21.40
C GLY A 315 35.98 -3.06 21.69
N LYS A 316 37.04 -3.53 21.04
CA LYS A 316 38.39 -2.98 21.17
C LYS A 316 39.07 -2.99 19.80
N ASP A 317 39.88 -1.97 19.53
CA ASP A 317 40.68 -1.86 18.30
C ASP A 317 39.81 -1.93 17.03
N GLY A 318 38.59 -1.40 17.07
CA GLY A 318 37.65 -1.38 15.93
C GLY A 318 36.86 -2.66 15.70
N VAL A 319 37.00 -3.68 16.57
CA VAL A 319 36.24 -4.93 16.50
C VAL A 319 35.18 -4.97 17.60
N ILE A 320 33.92 -5.11 17.20
CA ILE A 320 32.74 -5.16 18.07
C ILE A 320 32.38 -6.62 18.36
N THR A 321 32.39 -6.99 19.64
CA THR A 321 32.11 -8.36 20.12
C THR A 321 30.68 -8.56 20.60
N SER A 322 30.02 -7.51 21.11
CA SER A 322 28.62 -7.53 21.52
C SER A 322 28.03 -6.11 21.51
N PHE A 323 26.73 -5.99 21.27
CA PHE A 323 25.99 -4.73 21.35
C PHE A 323 24.49 -4.99 21.51
N ILE A 324 23.74 -3.96 21.85
CA ILE A 324 22.27 -3.95 21.83
C ILE A 324 21.80 -2.91 20.81
N PRO A 325 21.12 -3.31 19.72
CA PRO A 325 20.57 -2.36 18.76
C PRO A 325 19.37 -1.63 19.35
N SER A 326 19.41 -0.30 19.36
CA SER A 326 18.33 0.55 19.85
C SER A 326 17.87 1.52 18.76
N LEU A 327 16.59 1.47 18.38
CA LEU A 327 16.01 2.41 17.43
C LEU A 327 15.82 3.78 18.10
N LYS A 328 16.41 4.83 17.52
CA LYS A 328 16.42 6.19 18.09
C LYS A 328 15.63 7.18 17.21
N ASP A 329 14.38 6.83 16.88
CA ASP A 329 13.49 7.65 16.05
C ASP A 329 13.32 9.09 16.60
N ASN A 330 13.32 9.24 17.93
CA ASN A 330 13.19 10.52 18.63
C ASN A 330 14.45 11.39 18.57
N LEU A 331 15.60 10.84 18.17
CA LEU A 331 16.86 11.56 18.02
C LEU A 331 17.26 11.74 16.55
N ALA A 332 16.40 11.37 15.61
CA ALA A 332 16.67 11.43 14.19
C ALA A 332 17.22 12.79 13.73
N ASP A 333 16.61 13.90 14.16
CA ASP A 333 17.06 15.24 13.77
C ASP A 333 18.48 15.55 14.27
N LYS A 334 18.82 15.12 15.50
CA LYS A 334 20.17 15.28 16.08
C LYS A 334 21.20 14.39 15.38
N ILE A 335 20.82 13.16 15.02
CA ILE A 335 21.70 12.23 14.31
C ILE A 335 21.97 12.74 12.89
N ASN A 336 20.97 13.26 12.18
CA ASN A 336 21.20 13.90 10.88
C ASN A 336 22.15 15.09 11.00
N GLN A 337 22.01 15.93 12.03
CA GLN A 337 22.92 17.04 12.27
C GLN A 337 24.36 16.55 12.55
N LEU A 338 24.52 15.51 13.39
CA LEU A 338 25.81 14.86 13.64
C LEU A 338 26.46 14.36 12.35
N LEU A 339 25.69 13.68 11.50
CA LEU A 339 26.18 13.13 10.23
C LEU A 339 26.56 14.26 9.24
N ASN A 340 25.76 15.32 9.15
CA ASN A 340 26.08 16.48 8.32
C ASN A 340 27.34 17.22 8.78
N ASP A 341 27.63 17.21 10.08
CA ASP A 341 28.84 17.80 10.69
C ASP A 341 30.07 16.87 10.66
N SER A 342 29.96 15.68 10.04
CA SER A 342 31.00 14.65 10.03
C SER A 342 31.65 14.49 8.65
N GLU A 343 32.93 14.15 8.66
CA GLU A 343 33.64 13.69 7.45
C GLU A 343 33.51 12.17 7.32
N PHE A 344 33.25 11.68 6.10
CA PHE A 344 33.02 10.26 5.82
C PHE A 344 34.23 9.66 5.10
N THR A 345 34.70 8.52 5.60
CA THR A 345 35.73 7.70 4.93
C THR A 345 35.26 6.26 4.90
N GLU A 346 35.32 5.62 3.73
CA GLU A 346 34.93 4.21 3.61
C GLU A 346 35.87 3.35 4.47
N SER A 347 35.32 2.43 5.24
CA SER A 347 36.08 1.54 6.11
C SER A 347 36.91 0.55 5.26
N PRO A 348 38.21 0.36 5.55
CA PRO A 348 39.00 -0.68 4.89
C PRO A 348 38.63 -2.10 5.35
N LEU A 349 37.92 -2.22 6.48
CA LEU A 349 37.49 -3.49 7.06
C LEU A 349 36.08 -3.85 6.58
N LYS A 350 35.86 -5.15 6.34
CA LYS A 350 34.54 -5.68 5.99
C LYS A 350 33.65 -5.82 7.22
N PHE A 351 32.32 -5.92 7.00
CA PHE A 351 31.35 -6.07 8.10
C PHE A 351 31.67 -7.25 9.02
N THR A 352 32.01 -8.40 8.45
CA THR A 352 32.37 -9.61 9.19
C THR A 352 33.69 -9.50 9.95
N GLU A 353 34.54 -8.52 9.64
CA GLU A 353 35.78 -8.25 10.37
C GLU A 353 35.54 -7.31 11.55
N ILE A 354 34.59 -6.37 11.40
CA ILE A 354 34.17 -5.45 12.46
C ILE A 354 33.23 -6.15 13.45
N ILE A 355 32.31 -7.00 12.98
CA ILE A 355 31.34 -7.75 13.81
C ILE A 355 31.42 -9.25 13.45
N PRO A 356 32.43 -9.98 13.93
CA PRO A 356 32.66 -11.38 13.54
C PRO A 356 31.59 -12.35 14.06
N ASN A 357 30.91 -12.00 15.16
CA ASN A 357 29.90 -12.85 15.80
C ASN A 357 28.46 -12.42 15.47
N TYR A 358 28.23 -11.80 14.31
CA TYR A 358 26.90 -11.38 13.91
C TYR A 358 25.97 -12.61 13.76
N SER A 359 24.94 -12.68 14.61
CA SER A 359 23.96 -13.76 14.66
C SER A 359 22.55 -13.18 14.73
N GLU A 360 21.53 -14.03 14.57
CA GLU A 360 20.13 -13.59 14.69
C GLU A 360 19.86 -12.91 16.05
N ASP A 361 20.48 -13.38 17.13
CA ASP A 361 20.30 -12.81 18.48
C ASP A 361 20.95 -11.41 18.66
N MET A 362 21.83 -10.99 17.75
CA MET A 362 22.50 -9.69 17.74
C MET A 362 22.26 -8.93 16.42
N ALA A 363 21.19 -9.26 15.71
CA ALA A 363 20.92 -8.70 14.40
C ALA A 363 20.39 -7.26 14.47
N ILE A 364 20.78 -6.44 13.49
CA ILE A 364 20.20 -5.12 13.26
C ILE A 364 18.92 -5.32 12.45
N TYR A 365 17.77 -5.13 13.08
CA TYR A 365 16.48 -5.31 12.42
C TYR A 365 15.99 -4.03 11.76
N CYS A 366 15.34 -4.18 10.61
CA CYS A 366 14.51 -3.15 10.03
C CYS A 366 13.23 -2.97 10.85
N ILE A 367 12.53 -1.84 10.69
CA ILE A 367 11.25 -1.54 11.34
C ILE A 367 10.20 -2.62 11.03
N CYS A 368 10.32 -3.28 9.87
CA CYS A 368 9.44 -4.39 9.48
C CYS A 368 9.79 -5.74 10.15
N GLY A 369 10.89 -5.82 10.90
CA GLY A 369 11.36 -7.02 11.59
C GLY A 369 12.29 -7.93 10.76
N GLU A 370 12.63 -7.57 9.52
CA GLU A 370 13.64 -8.30 8.74
C GLU A 370 15.06 -7.94 9.19
N ILE A 371 15.99 -8.90 9.14
CA ILE A 371 17.41 -8.66 9.41
C ILE A 371 17.98 -7.76 8.29
N THR A 372 18.61 -6.66 8.68
CA THR A 372 19.22 -5.72 7.75
C THR A 372 20.53 -6.29 7.22
N GLU A 373 20.66 -6.37 5.90
CA GLU A 373 21.94 -6.65 5.25
C GLU A 373 22.75 -5.36 5.14
N ILE A 374 23.93 -5.29 5.76
CA ILE A 374 24.81 -4.12 5.65
C ILE A 374 25.54 -4.13 4.31
N SER A 375 25.44 -3.03 3.55
CA SER A 375 26.10 -2.86 2.25
C SER A 375 27.35 -1.99 2.31
N VAL A 376 27.33 -0.92 3.09
CA VAL A 376 28.41 0.07 3.15
C VAL A 376 28.76 0.35 4.60
N ILE A 377 30.05 0.55 4.87
CA ILE A 377 30.55 0.87 6.21
C ILE A 377 31.44 2.09 6.07
N ASN A 378 31.06 3.15 6.75
CA ASN A 378 31.80 4.39 6.79
C ASN A 378 32.35 4.62 8.20
N ILE A 379 33.57 5.13 8.29
CA ILE A 379 34.13 5.73 9.48
C ILE A 379 33.80 7.22 9.40
N CYS A 380 32.97 7.68 10.34
CA CYS A 380 32.56 9.06 10.46
C CYS A 380 33.46 9.76 11.47
N ASN A 381 34.01 10.91 11.09
CA ASN A 381 34.85 11.73 11.95
C ASN A 381 34.15 13.06 12.23
N TRP A 382 33.54 13.17 13.40
CA TRP A 382 32.84 14.37 13.81
C TRP A 382 33.83 15.43 14.31
N LYS A 383 33.91 16.55 13.58
CA LYS A 383 34.74 17.72 13.91
C LYS A 383 36.21 17.40 14.24
N ASN A 384 36.78 16.33 13.67
CA ASN A 384 38.14 15.84 13.97
C ASN A 384 38.39 15.47 15.45
N LYS A 385 37.33 15.20 16.22
CA LYS A 385 37.40 14.94 17.66
C LYS A 385 36.89 13.56 18.06
N PHE A 386 35.95 13.02 17.31
CA PHE A 386 35.26 11.79 17.69
C PHE A 386 34.97 10.95 16.46
N LYS A 387 35.35 9.68 16.51
CA LYS A 387 35.17 8.74 15.41
C LYS A 387 34.16 7.66 15.77
N PHE A 388 33.34 7.27 14.82
CA PHE A 388 32.35 6.22 15.00
C PHE A 388 32.09 5.51 13.67
N TYR A 389 31.58 4.30 13.73
CA TYR A 389 31.11 3.56 12.56
C TYR A 389 29.69 3.96 12.20
N LEU A 390 29.45 4.16 10.91
CA LEU A 390 28.14 4.20 10.28
C LEU A 390 28.00 2.99 9.35
N PHE A 391 27.07 2.10 9.69
CA PHE A 391 26.69 0.97 8.85
C PHE A 391 25.43 1.32 8.08
N GLU A 392 25.52 1.27 6.76
CA GLU A 392 24.37 1.52 5.88
C GLU A 392 23.82 0.19 5.40
N GLY A 393 22.60 -0.11 5.81
CA GLY A 393 21.84 -1.25 5.34
C GLY A 393 21.44 -1.09 3.87
N LYS A 394 21.30 -2.22 3.17
CA LYS A 394 20.53 -2.27 1.92
C LYS A 394 19.08 -1.90 2.21
N GLN A 395 18.42 -1.33 1.21
CA GLN A 395 17.00 -1.07 1.29
C GLN A 395 16.25 -2.39 1.54
N CYS A 396 15.48 -2.42 2.64
CA CYS A 396 14.67 -3.56 3.03
C CYS A 396 13.47 -3.72 2.08
N LYS A 397 12.83 -4.90 2.04
CA LYS A 397 11.63 -5.15 1.23
C LYS A 397 10.44 -4.26 1.58
N CYS A 398 10.44 -3.65 2.78
CA CYS A 398 9.44 -2.64 3.15
C CYS A 398 9.69 -1.26 2.52
N GLY A 399 10.84 -1.06 1.86
CA GLY A 399 11.24 0.19 1.23
C GLY A 399 12.07 1.11 2.14
N ASP A 400 12.24 0.76 3.41
CA ASP A 400 13.08 1.53 4.36
C ASP A 400 14.54 1.11 4.27
N GLN A 401 15.43 2.08 4.46
CA GLN A 401 16.86 1.88 4.65
C GLN A 401 17.20 2.13 6.13
N ILE A 402 18.04 1.29 6.71
CA ILE A 402 18.47 1.37 8.11
C ILE A 402 19.90 1.86 8.17
N TYR A 403 20.14 2.82 9.05
CA TYR A 403 21.47 3.36 9.33
C TYR A 403 21.81 3.00 10.77
N ALA A 404 22.87 2.23 10.99
CA ALA A 404 23.32 1.86 12.33
C ALA A 404 24.59 2.62 12.71
N LEU A 405 24.61 3.23 13.90
CA LEU A 405 25.78 3.94 14.44
C LEU A 405 26.39 3.14 15.58
N SER A 406 27.72 3.07 15.64
CA SER A 406 28.44 2.41 16.72
C SER A 406 29.75 3.08 17.05
N LEU A 407 30.17 3.02 18.30
CA LEU A 407 31.50 3.43 18.72
C LEU A 407 32.56 2.53 18.06
N MET A 408 33.79 3.02 17.90
CA MET A 408 34.89 2.18 17.40
C MET A 408 35.52 1.36 18.53
N ASP A 409 35.55 1.94 19.74
CA ASP A 409 36.05 1.28 20.94
C ASP A 409 35.15 1.57 22.14
N SER A 410 34.97 0.59 23.02
CA SER A 410 34.21 0.75 24.26
C SER A 410 34.84 1.73 25.26
N SER A 411 36.13 2.04 25.10
CA SER A 411 36.89 2.96 25.95
C SER A 411 36.95 4.40 25.43
N GLU A 412 36.35 4.70 24.27
CA GLU A 412 36.33 6.06 23.72
C GLU A 412 35.48 7.01 24.58
N GLU A 413 36.06 8.16 24.93
CA GLU A 413 35.36 9.19 25.69
C GLU A 413 34.35 9.91 24.78
N ILE A 414 33.06 9.67 25.01
CA ILE A 414 31.97 10.27 24.24
C ILE A 414 31.86 11.76 24.62
N PRO A 415 31.96 12.70 23.66
CA PRO A 415 31.75 14.12 23.93
C PRO A 415 30.39 14.38 24.57
N GLU A 416 30.31 15.32 25.53
CA GLU A 416 29.06 15.65 26.24
C GLU A 416 27.87 15.90 25.30
N GLU A 417 28.10 16.53 24.15
CA GLU A 417 27.09 16.81 23.13
C GLU A 417 26.49 15.56 22.48
N LEU A 418 27.22 14.44 22.48
CA LEU A 418 26.85 13.18 21.80
C LEU A 418 26.42 12.07 22.75
N LYS A 419 26.51 12.29 24.07
CA LYS A 419 26.09 11.30 25.07
C LYS A 419 24.62 10.91 24.90
N GLU A 420 23.75 11.84 24.54
CA GLU A 420 22.33 11.52 24.34
C GLU A 420 22.08 10.53 23.18
N ILE A 421 23.00 10.47 22.20
CA ILE A 421 22.92 9.56 21.05
C ILE A 421 23.54 8.19 21.39
N PHE A 422 24.75 8.18 21.96
CA PHE A 422 25.56 6.97 22.14
C PHE A 422 25.51 6.36 23.56
N SER A 423 24.91 7.01 24.55
CA SER A 423 24.73 6.48 25.92
C SER A 423 23.42 5.74 26.14
#